data_AF-A0A7X9G2Q6-F1
#
_entry.id   AF-A0A7X9G2Q6-F1
#
_cell.length_a   1.000
_cell.length_b   1.000
_cell.length_c   1.000
_cell.angle_alpha   90.00
_cell.angle_beta   90.00
_cell.angle_gamma   90.00
#
_symmetry.space_group_name_H-M   'P 1'
#
loop_
_entity.id
_entity.type
_entity.pdbx_description
1 polymer ?
#
loop_
_entity_poly.entity_id
_entity_poly.type
_entity_poly.pdbx_seq_one_letter_code
_entity_poly.pdbx_strand_id
1 'polypeptide(L)'
;MNWIQKNIDIFLPQYLSDNSKKSLRESLKQFPENIDGRLYSENIIDECSILQGDGIKEMDIYDVPSQKIYQSPCLVISNTCDINPLNERFSTINVCCIPIFSFDKFAENVKSKHSKISPVEDYLTSIRKQEVSHCFYLPSSGALKYDGIAFFDKIVSFTNSKKLYETLKLKRFFSLSQYGFYLFLFKLSYHFTRIAEGIDRDEPDNI
;
A
#
# COMPACT_ATOMS: atom_id res chain seq x y z
N MET A 1 -21.71 0.86 -6.04
CA MET A 1 -21.83 1.65 -4.79
C MET A 1 -20.45 1.61 -4.12
N ASN A 2 -19.84 2.76 -3.87
CA ASN A 2 -18.42 2.87 -3.47
C ASN A 2 -18.20 2.23 -2.08
N TRP A 3 -17.64 1.02 -2.05
CA TRP A 3 -17.47 0.18 -0.84
C TRP A 3 -16.64 0.86 0.26
N ILE A 4 -15.75 1.78 -0.13
CA ILE A 4 -15.02 2.68 0.77
C ILE A 4 -15.98 3.52 1.59
N GLN A 5 -16.99 4.12 0.96
CA GLN A 5 -17.93 5.02 1.64
C GLN A 5 -18.83 4.27 2.64
N LYS A 6 -19.16 3.00 2.39
CA LYS A 6 -20.02 2.21 3.28
C LYS A 6 -19.35 1.83 4.60
N ASN A 7 -18.03 1.67 4.61
CA ASN A 7 -17.29 1.17 5.77
C ASN A 7 -16.34 2.21 6.39
N ILE A 8 -16.28 3.42 5.84
CA ILE A 8 -15.32 4.46 6.23
C ILE A 8 -15.30 4.74 7.73
N ASP A 9 -16.45 4.76 8.38
CA ASP A 9 -16.57 5.09 9.81
C ASP A 9 -15.97 4.01 10.73
N ILE A 10 -15.85 2.76 10.24
CA ILE A 10 -15.21 1.65 10.98
C ILE A 10 -13.69 1.86 11.05
N PHE A 11 -13.11 2.52 10.05
CA PHE A 11 -11.65 2.67 9.91
C PHE A 11 -11.15 4.08 10.25
N LEU A 12 -12.04 4.98 10.68
CA LEU A 12 -11.62 6.33 11.08
C LEU A 12 -10.91 6.29 12.44
N PRO A 13 -9.68 6.82 12.53
CA PRO A 13 -8.90 6.76 13.76
C PRO A 13 -9.41 7.75 14.79
N GLN A 14 -9.45 7.29 16.03
CA GLN A 14 -9.86 8.13 17.16
C GLN A 14 -8.82 9.18 17.52
N TYR A 15 -7.53 8.92 17.28
CA TYR A 15 -6.42 9.80 17.63
C TYR A 15 -6.26 11.05 16.75
N LEU A 16 -6.94 11.10 15.60
CA LEU A 16 -6.90 12.30 14.74
C LEU A 16 -7.64 13.46 15.41
N SER A 17 -7.10 14.67 15.25
CA SER A 17 -7.82 15.90 15.58
C SER A 17 -9.13 15.97 14.79
N ASP A 18 -10.13 16.68 15.31
CA ASP A 18 -11.43 16.80 14.64
C ASP A 18 -11.31 17.43 13.25
N ASN A 19 -10.38 18.39 13.09
CA ASN A 19 -10.06 19.00 11.80
C ASN A 19 -9.46 17.97 10.83
N SER A 20 -8.53 17.13 11.29
CA SER A 20 -7.92 16.07 10.48
C SER A 20 -8.96 15.00 10.09
N LYS A 21 -9.86 14.62 11.01
CA LYS A 21 -10.97 13.69 10.72
C LYS A 21 -11.90 14.26 9.65
N LYS A 22 -12.26 15.54 9.76
CA LYS A 22 -13.13 16.22 8.79
C LYS A 22 -12.46 16.28 7.40
N SER A 23 -11.20 16.70 7.33
CA SER A 23 -10.44 16.76 6.08
C SER A 23 -10.27 15.39 5.42
N LEU A 24 -10.01 14.35 6.22
CA LEU A 24 -9.92 12.97 5.74
C LEU A 24 -11.26 12.48 5.17
N ARG A 25 -12.37 12.74 5.87
CA ARG A 25 -13.72 12.41 5.38
C ARG A 25 -14.05 13.13 4.08
N GLU A 26 -13.73 14.41 3.97
CA GLU A 26 -13.96 15.20 2.75
C GLU A 26 -13.13 14.68 1.58
N SER A 27 -11.87 14.34 1.82
CA SER A 27 -11.01 13.71 0.81
C SER A 27 -11.56 12.35 0.36
N LEU A 28 -11.99 11.49 1.29
CA LEU A 28 -12.54 10.18 0.94
C LEU A 28 -13.90 10.25 0.22
N LYS A 29 -14.67 11.34 0.40
CA LYS A 29 -15.91 11.55 -0.38
C LYS A 29 -15.65 11.79 -1.86
N GLN A 30 -14.50 12.36 -2.22
CA GLN A 30 -14.11 12.64 -3.60
C GLN A 30 -13.52 11.41 -4.31
N PHE A 31 -13.31 10.31 -3.59
CA PHE A 31 -12.79 9.08 -4.16
C PHE A 31 -13.79 8.42 -5.13
N PRO A 32 -13.36 7.87 -6.29
CA PRO A 32 -11.97 7.72 -6.77
C PRO A 32 -11.44 8.89 -7.61
N GLU A 33 -12.19 9.97 -7.80
CA GLU A 33 -11.84 11.08 -8.70
C GLU A 33 -10.67 11.95 -8.21
N ASN A 34 -10.13 11.68 -7.02
CA ASN A 34 -9.04 12.40 -6.38
C ASN A 34 -7.78 11.56 -6.13
N ILE A 35 -7.56 10.50 -6.92
CA ILE A 35 -6.33 9.70 -6.88
C ILE A 35 -5.25 10.44 -7.66
N ASP A 36 -4.51 11.29 -6.97
CA ASP A 36 -3.46 12.14 -7.52
C ASP A 36 -2.32 12.36 -6.51
N GLY A 37 -1.54 13.43 -6.68
CA GLY A 37 -0.44 13.79 -5.78
C GLY A 37 -0.79 13.92 -4.30
N ARG A 38 -2.07 14.14 -3.95
CA ARG A 38 -2.56 14.17 -2.56
C ARG A 38 -2.35 12.84 -1.82
N LEU A 39 -2.09 11.75 -2.53
CA LEU A 39 -1.72 10.46 -1.93
C LEU A 39 -0.41 10.52 -1.14
N TYR A 40 0.48 11.45 -1.50
CA TYR A 40 1.79 11.63 -0.87
C TYR A 40 1.79 12.83 0.05
N SER A 41 2.56 12.73 1.13
CA SER A 41 2.80 13.87 2.00
C SER A 41 3.78 14.84 1.33
N GLU A 42 3.45 16.13 1.35
CA GLU A 42 4.38 17.19 0.91
C GLU A 42 5.55 17.37 1.89
N ASN A 43 5.35 16.93 3.15
CA ASN A 43 6.36 16.96 4.19
C ASN A 43 6.76 15.52 4.53
N ILE A 44 8.03 15.17 4.39
CA ILE A 44 8.55 13.93 4.98
C ILE A 44 8.57 14.17 6.49
N ILE A 45 7.52 13.71 7.16
CA ILE A 45 7.37 13.87 8.60
C ILE A 45 8.41 12.97 9.26
N ASP A 46 9.28 13.61 10.04
CA ASP A 46 10.24 12.99 10.95
C ASP A 46 11.40 12.21 10.28
N GLU A 47 12.62 12.75 10.37
CA GLU A 47 13.84 12.09 9.92
C GLU A 47 14.21 10.87 10.79
N CYS A 48 13.59 10.71 11.97
CA CYS A 48 14.05 9.74 12.96
C CYS A 48 13.44 8.33 12.85
N SER A 49 12.33 8.14 12.14
CA SER A 49 11.63 6.83 12.10
C SER A 49 11.10 6.45 10.72
N ILE A 50 10.98 5.14 10.46
CA ILE A 50 10.31 4.57 9.28
C ILE A 50 8.83 4.36 9.57
N LEU A 51 7.98 4.92 8.71
CA LEU A 51 6.53 4.85 8.84
C LEU A 51 5.93 3.76 7.95
N GLN A 52 4.85 3.14 8.42
CA GLN A 52 3.99 2.32 7.56
C GLN A 52 3.44 3.18 6.42
N GLY A 53 3.60 2.72 5.18
CA GLY A 53 3.29 3.51 3.98
C GLY A 53 4.47 4.33 3.44
N ASP A 54 5.67 4.26 4.03
CA ASP A 54 6.85 4.87 3.42
C ASP A 54 7.28 4.13 2.15
N GLY A 55 7.70 4.91 1.15
CA GLY A 55 8.38 4.42 -0.04
C GLY A 55 9.88 4.37 0.17
N ILE A 56 10.50 3.20 0.00
CA ILE A 56 11.95 2.96 0.12
C ILE A 56 12.53 2.63 -1.25
N LYS A 57 13.61 3.30 -1.66
CA LYS A 57 14.32 3.02 -2.92
C LYS A 57 15.13 1.73 -2.84
N GLU A 58 15.41 1.13 -4.00
CA GLU A 58 16.52 0.18 -4.18
C GLU A 58 16.60 -0.92 -3.11
N MET A 59 15.49 -1.61 -2.89
CA MET A 59 15.44 -2.80 -2.04
C MET A 59 15.79 -4.03 -2.87
N ASP A 60 16.63 -4.90 -2.33
CA ASP A 60 17.01 -6.15 -2.99
C ASP A 60 15.88 -7.18 -2.82
N ILE A 61 15.26 -7.57 -3.93
CA ILE A 61 14.13 -8.50 -3.98
C ILE A 61 14.58 -9.81 -4.60
N TYR A 62 14.42 -10.90 -3.85
CA TYR A 62 14.67 -12.24 -4.34
C TYR A 62 13.43 -12.81 -5.02
N ASP A 63 13.49 -13.00 -6.34
CA ASP A 63 12.45 -13.69 -7.10
C ASP A 63 12.67 -15.21 -7.01
N VAL A 64 11.83 -15.90 -6.25
CA VAL A 64 11.97 -17.35 -6.04
C VAL A 64 11.89 -18.15 -7.36
N PRO A 65 10.93 -17.90 -8.28
CA PRO A 65 10.86 -18.63 -9.54
C PRO A 65 12.09 -18.49 -10.43
N SER A 66 12.62 -17.27 -10.60
CA SER A 66 13.81 -17.07 -11.44
C SER A 66 15.15 -17.21 -10.70
N GLN A 67 15.12 -17.31 -9.36
CA GLN A 67 16.28 -17.33 -8.46
C GLN A 67 17.19 -16.11 -8.63
N LYS A 68 16.63 -14.97 -9.06
CA LYS A 68 17.38 -13.73 -9.29
C LYS A 68 17.08 -12.71 -8.21
N ILE A 69 18.10 -11.92 -7.89
CA ILE A 69 17.95 -10.70 -7.10
C ILE A 69 17.79 -9.53 -8.06
N TYR A 70 16.77 -8.70 -7.85
CA TYR A 70 16.60 -7.45 -8.56
C TYR A 70 16.33 -6.31 -7.57
N GLN A 71 16.67 -5.10 -7.96
CA GLN A 71 16.38 -3.91 -7.15
C GLN A 71 15.05 -3.30 -7.54
N SER A 72 14.22 -3.03 -6.55
CA SER A 72 12.92 -2.39 -6.73
C SER A 72 12.69 -1.38 -5.60
N PRO A 73 12.03 -0.24 -5.87
CA PRO A 73 11.41 0.50 -4.78
C PRO A 73 10.34 -0.37 -4.12
N CYS A 74 10.11 -0.14 -2.84
CA CYS A 74 9.12 -0.85 -2.04
C CYS A 74 8.29 0.09 -1.20
N LEU A 75 7.07 -0.32 -0.90
CA LEU A 75 6.18 0.29 0.08
C LEU A 75 6.28 -0.50 1.40
N VAL A 76 6.53 0.18 2.52
CA VAL A 76 6.58 -0.43 3.85
C VAL A 76 5.17 -0.78 4.30
N ILE A 77 4.94 -2.02 4.72
CA ILE A 77 3.63 -2.46 5.21
C ILE A 77 3.60 -2.77 6.69
N SER A 78 4.75 -3.04 7.31
CA SER A 78 4.81 -3.26 8.75
C SER A 78 4.39 -2.00 9.50
N ASN A 79 3.67 -2.20 10.62
CA ASN A 79 3.32 -1.12 11.53
C ASN A 79 4.58 -0.43 12.06
N THR A 80 4.60 0.91 12.01
CA THR A 80 5.66 1.78 12.53
C THR A 80 6.09 1.39 13.95
N CYS A 81 5.11 1.20 14.84
CA CYS A 81 5.38 0.85 16.24
C CYS A 81 6.02 -0.52 16.37
N ASP A 82 5.79 -1.44 15.44
CA ASP A 82 6.42 -2.75 15.51
C ASP A 82 7.89 -2.66 15.12
N ILE A 83 8.19 -2.05 13.97
CA ILE A 83 9.53 -2.02 13.39
C ILE A 83 10.47 -1.00 14.05
N ASN A 84 9.99 -0.21 15.01
CA ASN A 84 10.83 0.75 15.71
C ASN A 84 11.94 0.03 16.53
N PRO A 85 13.23 0.35 16.29
CA PRO A 85 14.35 -0.30 16.97
C PRO A 85 14.46 0.06 18.46
N LEU A 86 13.73 1.07 18.95
CA LEU A 86 13.70 1.45 20.36
C LEU A 86 12.84 0.52 21.22
N ASN A 87 12.07 -0.39 20.61
CA ASN A 87 11.29 -1.37 21.37
C ASN A 87 12.19 -2.48 21.91
N GLU A 88 12.11 -2.73 23.21
CA GLU A 88 12.71 -3.91 23.82
C GLU A 88 11.95 -5.18 23.40
N ARG A 89 12.67 -6.17 22.87
CA ARG A 89 12.10 -7.42 22.37
C ARG A 89 12.98 -8.61 22.71
N PHE A 90 12.35 -9.74 23.02
CA PHE A 90 13.05 -11.02 23.21
C PHE A 90 13.50 -11.66 21.88
N SER A 91 12.98 -11.21 20.74
CA SER A 91 13.30 -11.73 19.42
C SER A 91 13.37 -10.62 18.36
N THR A 92 14.14 -10.89 17.30
CA THR A 92 14.18 -9.99 16.14
C THR A 92 12.93 -10.21 15.28
N ILE A 93 12.27 -9.11 14.93
CA ILE A 93 11.14 -9.13 13.98
C ILE A 93 11.62 -8.75 12.57
N ASN A 94 10.78 -8.99 11.57
CA ASN A 94 11.06 -8.56 10.20
C ASN A 94 10.33 -7.25 9.88
N VAL A 95 10.92 -6.46 8.99
CA VAL A 95 10.23 -5.40 8.25
C VAL A 95 9.65 -6.01 6.99
N CYS A 96 8.34 -5.93 6.84
CA CYS A 96 7.63 -6.38 5.66
C CYS A 96 7.42 -5.19 4.71
N CYS A 97 7.70 -5.43 3.43
CA CYS A 97 7.53 -4.44 2.37
C CYS A 97 6.89 -5.10 1.14
N ILE A 98 6.36 -4.29 0.22
CA ILE A 98 5.84 -4.73 -1.08
C ILE A 98 6.59 -4.00 -2.20
N PRO A 99 7.15 -4.70 -3.20
CA PRO A 99 7.74 -4.05 -4.37
C PRO A 99 6.73 -3.21 -5.16
N ILE A 100 7.17 -2.03 -5.62
CA ILE A 100 6.39 -1.12 -6.46
C ILE A 100 6.82 -1.32 -7.92
N PHE A 101 5.94 -1.90 -8.72
CA PHE A 101 6.15 -2.13 -10.15
C PHE A 101 5.68 -0.92 -10.97
N SER A 102 6.23 -0.75 -12.18
CA SER A 102 5.70 0.20 -13.15
C SER A 102 4.34 -0.27 -13.66
N PHE A 103 3.32 0.56 -13.47
CA PHE A 103 1.96 0.30 -13.94
C PHE A 103 1.90 0.20 -15.47
N ASP A 104 2.63 1.05 -16.20
CA ASP A 104 2.65 1.01 -17.66
C ASP A 104 3.23 -0.31 -18.19
N LYS A 105 4.37 -0.76 -17.65
CA LYS A 105 4.95 -2.08 -18.01
C LYS A 105 4.02 -3.23 -17.67
N PHE A 106 3.33 -3.15 -16.53
CA PHE A 106 2.31 -4.12 -16.17
C PHE A 106 1.14 -4.11 -17.17
N ALA A 107 0.64 -2.93 -17.54
CA ALA A 107 -0.45 -2.76 -18.48
C ALA A 107 -0.11 -3.31 -19.87
N GLU A 108 1.08 -3.02 -20.40
CA GLU A 108 1.58 -3.58 -21.66
C GLU A 108 1.64 -5.11 -21.62
N ASN A 109 2.15 -5.68 -20.52
CA ASN A 109 2.23 -7.12 -20.32
C ASN A 109 0.83 -7.76 -20.31
N VAL A 110 -0.14 -7.17 -19.60
CA VAL A 110 -1.52 -7.68 -19.56
C VAL A 110 -2.17 -7.59 -20.94
N LYS A 111 -2.03 -6.45 -21.64
CA LYS A 111 -2.56 -6.24 -23.00
C LYS A 111 -2.01 -7.27 -23.99
N SER A 112 -0.70 -7.55 -23.96
CA SER A 112 -0.07 -8.52 -24.87
C SER A 112 -0.56 -9.97 -24.68
N LYS A 113 -1.11 -10.30 -23.51
CA LYS A 113 -1.58 -11.66 -23.17
C LYS A 113 -3.06 -11.92 -23.48
N HIS A 114 -3.82 -10.89 -23.83
CA HIS A 114 -5.26 -10.99 -24.00
C HIS A 114 -5.68 -10.53 -25.40
N SER A 115 -6.56 -11.32 -26.04
CA SER A 115 -7.07 -11.03 -27.38
C SER A 115 -8.16 -9.96 -27.42
N LYS A 116 -8.83 -9.68 -26.29
CA LYS A 116 -9.89 -8.67 -26.17
C LYS A 116 -9.38 -7.44 -25.40
N ILE A 117 -9.34 -6.29 -26.06
CA ILE A 117 -8.78 -5.04 -25.50
C ILE A 117 -9.72 -4.41 -24.47
N SER A 118 -11.02 -4.32 -24.74
CA SER A 118 -11.99 -3.61 -23.87
C SER A 118 -12.00 -4.13 -22.42
N PRO A 119 -12.10 -5.46 -22.13
CA PRO A 119 -12.05 -5.95 -20.75
C PRO A 119 -10.74 -5.65 -20.03
N VAL A 120 -9.63 -5.57 -20.77
CA VAL A 120 -8.32 -5.22 -20.19
C VAL A 120 -8.28 -3.75 -19.81
N GLU A 121 -8.76 -2.84 -20.67
CA GLU A 121 -8.81 -1.41 -20.35
C GLU A 121 -9.74 -1.12 -19.16
N ASP A 122 -10.88 -1.81 -19.08
CA ASP A 122 -11.80 -1.70 -17.94
C ASP A 122 -11.11 -2.14 -16.64
N TYR A 123 -10.40 -3.28 -16.68
CA TYR A 123 -9.62 -3.76 -15.54
C TYR A 123 -8.53 -2.77 -15.10
N LEU A 124 -7.75 -2.25 -16.05
CA LEU A 124 -6.70 -1.26 -15.78
C LEU A 124 -7.29 0.04 -15.20
N THR A 125 -8.46 0.44 -15.68
CA THR A 125 -9.20 1.59 -15.16
C THR A 125 -9.65 1.34 -13.71
N SER A 126 -10.18 0.16 -13.41
CA SER A 126 -10.55 -0.22 -12.04
C SER A 126 -9.35 -0.28 -11.09
N ILE A 127 -8.15 -0.66 -11.56
CA ILE A 127 -6.93 -0.55 -10.74
C ILE A 127 -6.61 0.91 -10.42
N ARG A 128 -6.62 1.80 -11.42
CA ARG A 128 -6.34 3.23 -11.21
C ARG A 128 -7.35 3.87 -10.25
N LYS A 129 -8.61 3.45 -10.33
CA LYS A 129 -9.69 3.82 -9.39
C LYS A 129 -9.61 3.11 -8.04
N GLN A 130 -8.56 2.31 -7.80
CA GLN A 130 -8.30 1.60 -6.54
C GLN A 130 -9.41 0.58 -6.16
N GLU A 131 -10.23 0.15 -7.12
CA GLU A 131 -11.37 -0.77 -6.94
C GLU A 131 -10.92 -2.25 -6.83
N VAL A 132 -9.74 -2.56 -7.36
CA VAL A 132 -9.19 -3.93 -7.36
C VAL A 132 -8.49 -4.22 -6.02
N SER A 133 -9.07 -5.08 -5.19
CA SER A 133 -8.65 -5.28 -3.79
C SER A 133 -7.19 -5.73 -3.58
N HIS A 134 -6.64 -6.57 -4.47
CA HIS A 134 -5.34 -7.23 -4.29
C HIS A 134 -4.11 -6.38 -4.65
N CYS A 135 -4.31 -5.12 -5.05
CA CYS A 135 -3.22 -4.22 -5.38
C CYS A 135 -3.51 -2.79 -4.92
N PHE A 136 -2.45 -1.98 -4.84
CA PHE A 136 -2.50 -0.57 -4.51
C PHE A 136 -1.86 0.25 -5.63
N TYR A 137 -2.66 1.11 -6.26
CA TYR A 137 -2.18 2.02 -7.30
C TYR A 137 -1.55 3.29 -6.69
N LEU A 138 -0.43 3.72 -7.25
CA LEU A 138 0.36 4.85 -6.79
C LEU A 138 0.52 5.81 -7.98
N PRO A 139 -0.17 6.96 -8.01
CA PRO A 139 -0.09 7.87 -9.14
C PRO A 139 1.30 8.49 -9.23
N SER A 140 1.80 8.73 -10.45
CA SER A 140 3.00 9.52 -10.65
C SER A 140 2.85 10.92 -10.04
N SER A 141 3.64 11.20 -9.00
CA SER A 141 3.69 12.51 -8.34
C SER A 141 4.88 12.63 -7.41
N GLY A 142 5.29 13.86 -7.11
CA GLY A 142 6.35 14.14 -6.15
C GLY A 142 7.63 13.39 -6.50
N ALA A 143 8.10 12.53 -5.60
CA ALA A 143 9.31 11.73 -5.77
C ALA A 143 9.13 10.46 -6.62
N LEU A 144 7.90 9.95 -6.79
CA LEU A 144 7.61 8.81 -7.65
C LEU A 144 7.30 9.31 -9.07
N LYS A 145 8.25 9.14 -9.99
CA LYS A 145 8.18 9.73 -11.35
C LYS A 145 7.44 8.88 -12.38
N TYR A 146 6.74 7.84 -11.94
CA TYR A 146 5.99 6.93 -12.79
C TYR A 146 4.78 6.40 -12.03
N ASP A 147 3.74 5.98 -12.74
CA ASP A 147 2.60 5.32 -12.11
C ASP A 147 3.03 3.95 -11.56
N GLY A 148 2.92 3.79 -10.26
CA GLY A 148 3.28 2.58 -9.53
C GLY A 148 2.08 1.66 -9.27
N ILE A 149 2.38 0.38 -9.13
CA ILE A 149 1.44 -0.63 -8.62
C ILE A 149 2.16 -1.55 -7.62
N ALA A 150 1.60 -1.69 -6.42
CA ALA A 150 2.08 -2.58 -5.39
C ALA A 150 1.07 -3.73 -5.18
N PHE A 151 1.49 -4.98 -5.32
CA PHE A 151 0.60 -6.13 -5.19
C PHE A 151 0.70 -6.72 -3.78
N PHE A 152 -0.43 -6.87 -3.09
CA PHE A 152 -0.44 -7.31 -1.69
C PHE A 152 -0.05 -8.78 -1.51
N ASP A 153 -0.04 -9.57 -2.58
CA ASP A 153 0.44 -10.96 -2.59
C ASP A 153 1.96 -11.08 -2.83
N LYS A 154 2.68 -9.96 -3.03
CA LYS A 154 4.14 -9.94 -3.29
C LYS A 154 4.94 -9.40 -2.11
N ILE A 155 4.53 -9.71 -0.89
CA ILE A 155 5.23 -9.27 0.32
C ILE A 155 6.62 -9.90 0.39
N VAL A 156 7.59 -9.07 0.73
CA VAL A 156 8.95 -9.47 1.09
C VAL A 156 9.24 -9.08 2.54
N SER A 157 10.07 -9.88 3.21
CA SER A 157 10.43 -9.66 4.61
C SER A 157 11.94 -9.50 4.74
N PHE A 158 12.36 -8.50 5.52
CA PHE A 158 13.76 -8.22 5.81
C PHE A 158 14.00 -8.27 7.32
N THR A 159 15.06 -8.93 7.76
CA THR A 159 15.42 -8.96 9.19
C THR A 159 15.70 -7.54 9.70
N ASN A 160 14.94 -7.10 10.72
CA ASN A 160 15.01 -5.74 11.26
C ASN A 160 16.27 -5.50 12.10
N SER A 161 17.43 -5.49 11.46
CA SER A 161 18.69 -5.10 12.07
C SER A 161 18.82 -3.58 12.14
N LYS A 162 19.60 -3.08 13.10
CA LYS A 162 19.94 -1.64 13.18
C LYS A 162 20.49 -1.09 11.86
N LYS A 163 21.37 -1.85 11.20
CA LYS A 163 21.94 -1.48 9.89
C LYS A 163 20.88 -1.35 8.81
N LEU A 164 19.94 -2.31 8.73
CA LEU A 164 18.83 -2.23 7.80
C LEU A 164 17.99 -0.98 8.09
N TYR A 165 17.58 -0.77 9.33
CA TYR A 165 16.72 0.36 9.71
C TYR A 165 17.33 1.72 9.33
N GLU A 166 18.61 1.93 9.61
CA GLU A 166 19.34 3.13 9.16
C GLU A 166 19.37 3.26 7.63
N THR A 167 19.56 2.14 6.93
CA THR A 167 19.53 2.11 5.45
C THR A 167 18.16 2.49 4.91
N LEU A 168 17.08 1.99 5.51
CA LEU A 168 15.71 2.34 5.13
C LEU A 168 15.49 3.85 5.26
N LYS A 169 15.98 4.48 6.35
CA LYS A 169 15.81 5.93 6.58
C LYS A 169 16.45 6.75 5.48
N LEU A 170 17.67 6.37 5.07
CA LEU A 170 18.40 7.04 4.00
C LEU A 170 17.77 6.82 2.62
N LYS A 171 17.17 5.64 2.39
CA LYS A 171 16.56 5.27 1.11
C LYS A 171 15.09 5.69 0.99
N ARG A 172 14.48 6.22 2.05
CA ARG A 172 13.11 6.74 1.99
C ARG A 172 13.02 7.89 0.99
N PHE A 173 12.01 7.85 0.14
CA PHE A 173 11.84 8.86 -0.91
C PHE A 173 10.43 9.46 -0.99
N PHE A 174 9.44 8.81 -0.40
CA PHE A 174 8.15 9.44 -0.11
C PHE A 174 7.56 8.83 1.15
N SER A 175 6.59 9.53 1.72
CA SER A 175 5.66 9.01 2.71
C SER A 175 4.24 9.23 2.20
N LEU A 176 3.32 8.32 2.48
CA LEU A 176 1.91 8.58 2.22
C LEU A 176 1.43 9.76 3.07
N SER A 177 0.56 10.59 2.50
CA SER A 177 -0.17 11.59 3.30
C SER A 177 -1.14 10.86 4.24
N GLN A 178 -1.76 11.58 5.17
CA GLN A 178 -2.82 10.97 5.98
C GLN A 178 -3.93 10.36 5.11
N TYR A 179 -4.34 11.05 4.04
CA TYR A 179 -5.31 10.51 3.10
C TYR A 179 -4.80 9.22 2.43
N GLY A 180 -3.58 9.23 1.88
CA GLY A 180 -3.01 8.06 1.23
C GLY A 180 -2.80 6.90 2.19
N PHE A 181 -2.37 7.17 3.41
CA PHE A 181 -2.14 6.18 4.46
C PHE A 181 -3.44 5.48 4.86
N TYR A 182 -4.55 6.20 5.04
CA TYR A 182 -5.82 5.53 5.36
C TYR A 182 -6.42 4.78 4.19
N LEU A 183 -6.27 5.28 2.96
CA LEU A 183 -6.66 4.49 1.78
C LEU A 183 -5.84 3.20 1.72
N PHE A 184 -4.54 3.28 2.00
CA PHE A 184 -3.65 2.13 2.06
C PHE A 184 -4.04 1.14 3.17
N LEU A 185 -4.29 1.61 4.39
CA LEU A 185 -4.77 0.77 5.51
C LEU A 185 -6.09 0.09 5.16
N PHE A 186 -7.04 0.82 4.57
CA PHE A 186 -8.33 0.28 4.18
C PHE A 186 -8.18 -0.84 3.15
N LYS A 187 -7.28 -0.65 2.17
CA LYS A 187 -6.95 -1.65 1.16
C LYS A 187 -6.27 -2.89 1.76
N LEU A 188 -5.33 -2.69 2.69
CA LEU A 188 -4.71 -3.78 3.45
C LEU A 188 -5.74 -4.57 4.25
N SER A 189 -6.62 -3.88 4.98
CA SER A 189 -7.69 -4.51 5.75
C SER A 189 -8.60 -5.31 4.82
N TYR A 190 -9.07 -4.75 3.72
CA TYR A 190 -9.95 -5.48 2.81
C TYR A 190 -9.27 -6.68 2.15
N HIS A 191 -7.98 -6.59 1.83
CA HIS A 191 -7.25 -7.69 1.21
C HIS A 191 -6.94 -8.83 2.18
N PHE A 192 -6.47 -8.52 3.40
CA PHE A 192 -6.02 -9.52 4.37
C PHE A 192 -7.09 -9.99 5.34
N THR A 193 -8.21 -9.28 5.43
CA THR A 193 -9.25 -9.59 6.40
C THR A 193 -10.59 -9.83 5.70
N ARG A 194 -11.45 -10.57 6.39
CA ARG A 194 -12.76 -11.00 5.93
C ARG A 194 -13.87 -10.03 6.34
N ILE A 195 -13.56 -8.73 6.44
CA ILE A 195 -14.51 -7.70 6.91
C ILE A 195 -15.77 -7.59 6.04
N ALA A 196 -15.71 -8.06 4.79
CA ALA A 196 -16.87 -8.15 3.89
C ALA A 196 -17.35 -9.60 3.64
N GLU A 197 -16.84 -10.59 4.38
CA GLU A 197 -17.24 -11.99 4.22
C GLU A 197 -18.60 -12.24 4.87
N GLY A 198 -19.52 -12.82 4.10
CA GLY A 198 -20.85 -13.25 4.57
C GLY A 198 -20.90 -14.74 4.93
N ILE A 199 -19.77 -15.35 5.25
CA ILE A 199 -19.66 -16.77 5.57
C ILE A 199 -19.74 -16.92 7.09
N ASP A 200 -20.87 -17.47 7.54
CA ASP A 200 -20.98 -18.06 8.86
C ASP A 200 -20.29 -19.43 8.84
N ARG A 201 -19.35 -19.66 9.77
CA ARG A 201 -18.57 -20.90 9.85
C ARG A 201 -19.22 -21.95 10.75
N ASP A 202 -20.19 -21.53 11.56
CA ASP A 202 -20.99 -22.41 12.38
C ASP A 202 -22.24 -22.90 11.61
N GLU A 203 -22.51 -22.33 10.42
CA GLU A 203 -23.50 -22.82 9.47
C GLU A 203 -22.82 -23.52 8.27
N PRO A 204 -23.01 -24.84 8.10
CA PRO A 204 -22.32 -25.62 7.06
C PRO A 204 -22.74 -25.32 5.61
N ASP A 205 -23.81 -24.55 5.38
CA ASP A 205 -24.42 -24.38 4.05
C ASP A 205 -24.04 -23.08 3.30
N ASN A 206 -23.08 -22.30 3.80
CA ASN A 206 -22.75 -20.97 3.25
C ASN A 206 -21.39 -20.87 2.51
N ILE A 207 -20.92 -21.94 1.84
CA ILE A 207 -19.76 -21.89 0.93
C ILE A 207 -20.15 -22.25 -0.50
#